data_AF-A0A072P4I2-F1
#
_entry.id   AF-A0A072P4I2-F1
#
_cell.length_a   1.000
_cell.length_b   1.000
_cell.length_c   1.000
_cell.angle_alpha   90.00
_cell.angle_beta   90.00
_cell.angle_gamma   90.00
#
_symmetry.space_group_name_H-M   'P 1'
#
loop_
_entity.id
_entity.type
_entity.pdbx_description
1 polymer ?
#
loop_
_entity_poly.entity_id
_entity_poly.type
_entity_poly.pdbx_seq_one_letter_code
_entity_poly.pdbx_strand_id
1 'polypeptide(L)'
;MITNTTKIEPIDYSKDIDFLRGLIETIQSDVQFTVNVSIAVLAVAITIAGWALSVLVRKWVNEKVDQELNKRLINLLKNNPPVFSASGSSNPDVNKKIYLSEAIQGIDQLESENVIMLNVNPEHLTWNDIERKFSPKILRNRDGVVEIEIPEYHENNGLIHWKIVWLRKHYDFK
;
A
#
# COMPACT_ATOMS: atom_id res chain seq x y z
N MET A 1 1.55 -116.28 -24.82
CA MET A 1 2.28 -115.09 -25.31
C MET A 1 1.80 -113.92 -24.46
N ILE A 2 2.65 -113.39 -23.58
CA ILE A 2 2.27 -112.40 -22.56
C ILE A 2 2.46 -111.00 -23.17
N THR A 3 1.40 -110.22 -23.26
CA THR A 3 1.45 -108.80 -23.66
C THR A 3 1.70 -107.93 -22.43
N ASN A 4 2.92 -107.44 -22.28
CA ASN A 4 3.25 -106.40 -21.30
C ASN A 4 2.75 -105.05 -21.81
N THR A 5 1.76 -104.46 -21.13
CA THR A 5 1.38 -103.06 -21.28
C THR A 5 2.06 -102.26 -20.18
N THR A 6 3.10 -101.51 -20.53
CA THR A 6 3.70 -100.51 -19.65
C THR A 6 2.74 -99.32 -19.54
N LYS A 7 2.11 -99.17 -18.37
CA LYS A 7 1.43 -97.92 -18.00
C LYS A 7 2.49 -96.83 -17.85
N ILE A 8 2.38 -95.79 -18.66
CA ILE A 8 3.14 -94.55 -18.49
C ILE A 8 2.31 -93.69 -17.53
N GLU A 9 2.86 -93.36 -16.35
CA GLU A 9 2.20 -92.43 -15.43
C GLU A 9 2.28 -91.00 -15.98
N PRO A 10 1.20 -90.21 -15.90
CA PRO A 10 1.21 -88.84 -16.38
C PRO A 10 2.13 -87.98 -15.50
N ILE A 11 3.01 -87.21 -16.15
CA ILE A 11 3.89 -86.25 -15.48
C ILE A 11 3.04 -85.09 -14.96
N ASP A 12 3.12 -84.80 -13.66
CA ASP A 12 2.40 -83.70 -13.01
C ASP A 12 3.22 -82.41 -13.07
N TYR A 13 2.78 -81.46 -13.90
CA TYR A 13 3.41 -80.15 -14.11
C TYR A 13 2.83 -79.03 -13.23
N SER A 14 1.90 -79.34 -12.32
CA SER A 14 1.20 -78.33 -11.50
C SER A 14 2.15 -77.41 -10.75
N LYS A 15 3.21 -77.97 -10.15
CA LYS A 15 4.21 -77.21 -9.38
C LYS A 15 5.00 -76.21 -10.22
N ASP A 16 5.37 -76.57 -11.44
CA ASP A 16 6.13 -75.68 -12.32
C ASP A 16 5.24 -74.53 -12.83
N ILE A 17 3.96 -74.83 -13.11
CA ILE A 17 2.97 -73.84 -13.51
C ILE A 17 2.70 -72.85 -12.37
N ASP A 18 2.55 -73.33 -11.14
CA ASP A 18 2.32 -72.47 -9.97
C ASP A 18 3.55 -71.58 -9.68
N PHE A 19 4.77 -72.11 -9.83
CA PHE A 19 5.99 -71.34 -9.70
C PHE A 19 6.10 -70.22 -10.76
N LEU A 20 5.84 -70.56 -12.03
CA LEU A 20 5.83 -69.57 -13.12
C LEU A 20 4.76 -68.50 -12.90
N ARG A 21 3.59 -68.89 -12.40
CA ARG A 21 2.52 -67.95 -12.06
C ARG A 21 2.94 -66.99 -10.95
N GLY A 22 3.59 -67.48 -9.90
CA GLY A 22 4.14 -66.65 -8.83
C GLY A 22 5.19 -65.65 -9.31
N LEU A 23 6.07 -66.06 -10.24
CA LEU A 23 7.04 -65.14 -10.86
C LEU A 23 6.37 -64.06 -11.70
N ILE A 24 5.34 -64.41 -12.49
CA ILE A 24 4.58 -63.45 -13.31
C ILE A 24 3.85 -62.45 -12.42
N GLU A 25 3.19 -62.90 -11.35
CA GLU A 25 2.49 -62.04 -10.40
C GLU A 25 3.46 -61.09 -9.68
N THR A 26 4.66 -61.56 -9.32
CA THR A 26 5.71 -60.72 -8.72
C THR A 26 6.19 -59.65 -9.69
N ILE A 27 6.50 -60.01 -10.94
CA ILE A 27 6.94 -59.05 -11.97
C ILE A 27 5.84 -58.02 -12.24
N GLN A 28 4.57 -58.45 -12.33
CA GLN A 28 3.45 -57.53 -12.53
C GLN A 28 3.31 -56.54 -11.37
N SER A 29 3.46 -57.01 -10.13
CA SER A 29 3.44 -56.15 -8.94
C SER A 29 4.57 -55.11 -8.96
N ASP A 30 5.80 -55.53 -9.29
CA ASP A 30 6.96 -54.63 -9.33
C ASP A 30 6.83 -53.58 -10.45
N VAL A 31 6.31 -53.98 -11.61
CA VAL A 31 6.04 -53.07 -12.73
C VAL A 31 4.96 -52.06 -12.33
N GLN A 32 3.84 -52.51 -11.73
CA GLN A 32 2.78 -51.60 -11.28
C GLN A 32 3.26 -50.64 -10.20
N PHE A 33 4.07 -51.11 -9.25
CA PHE A 33 4.67 -50.26 -8.23
C PHE A 33 5.54 -49.16 -8.85
N THR A 34 6.42 -49.52 -9.78
CA THR A 34 7.32 -48.58 -10.45
C THR A 34 6.55 -47.53 -11.26
N VAL A 35 5.51 -47.94 -11.98
CA VAL A 35 4.63 -47.04 -12.74
C VAL A 35 3.92 -46.07 -11.80
N ASN A 36 3.33 -46.56 -10.70
CA ASN A 36 2.61 -45.73 -9.74
C ASN A 36 3.52 -44.69 -9.07
N VAL A 37 4.73 -45.10 -8.67
CA VAL A 37 5.72 -44.19 -8.08
C VAL A 37 6.13 -43.12 -9.08
N SER A 38 6.36 -43.48 -10.34
CA SER A 38 6.73 -42.54 -11.39
C SER A 38 5.64 -41.49 -11.63
N ILE A 39 4.38 -41.92 -11.69
CA ILE A 39 3.22 -41.03 -11.84
C ILE A 39 3.08 -40.10 -10.62
N ALA A 40 3.26 -40.62 -9.41
CA ALA A 40 3.20 -39.81 -8.19
C ALA A 40 4.28 -38.72 -8.17
N VAL A 41 5.52 -39.04 -8.55
CA VAL A 41 6.61 -38.06 -8.65
C VAL A 41 6.30 -37.00 -9.70
N LEU A 42 5.75 -37.39 -10.85
CA LEU A 42 5.37 -36.46 -11.91
C LEU A 42 4.26 -35.49 -11.43
N ALA A 43 3.25 -36.01 -10.74
CA ALA A 43 2.15 -35.20 -10.19
C ALA A 43 2.64 -34.17 -9.17
N VAL A 44 3.57 -34.57 -8.28
CA VAL A 44 4.21 -33.67 -7.32
C VAL A 44 5.00 -32.58 -8.04
N ALA A 45 5.79 -32.94 -9.05
CA ALA A 45 6.59 -31.99 -9.83
C ALA A 45 5.70 -30.94 -10.53
N ILE A 46 4.60 -31.37 -11.16
CA ILE A 46 3.63 -30.47 -11.81
C ILE A 46 3.00 -29.54 -10.78
N THR A 47 2.64 -30.04 -9.60
CA THR A 47 2.03 -29.25 -8.53
C THR A 47 2.98 -28.17 -8.03
N ILE A 48 4.25 -28.52 -7.79
CA ILE A 48 5.28 -27.57 -7.35
C ILE A 48 5.51 -26.49 -8.43
N ALA A 49 5.62 -26.90 -9.69
CA ALA A 49 5.81 -25.96 -10.80
C ALA A 49 4.61 -25.00 -10.94
N GLY A 50 3.38 -25.51 -10.85
CA GLY A 50 2.16 -24.71 -10.90
C GLY A 50 2.07 -23.73 -9.74
N TRP A 51 2.42 -24.16 -8.52
CA TRP A 51 2.46 -23.27 -7.36
C TRP A 51 3.50 -22.16 -7.51
N ALA A 52 4.73 -22.50 -7.95
CA ALA A 52 5.79 -21.53 -8.20
C ALA A 52 5.37 -20.48 -9.25
N LEU A 53 4.77 -20.91 -10.36
CA LEU A 53 4.24 -20.00 -11.39
C LEU A 53 3.13 -19.10 -10.84
N SER A 54 2.20 -19.63 -10.05
CA SER A 54 1.15 -18.84 -9.41
C SER A 54 1.74 -17.75 -8.50
N VAL A 55 2.77 -18.09 -7.70
CA VAL A 55 3.44 -17.13 -6.83
C VAL A 55 4.13 -16.03 -7.64
N LEU A 56 4.83 -16.40 -8.73
CA LEU A 56 5.48 -15.44 -9.62
C LEU A 56 4.48 -14.49 -10.28
N VAL A 57 3.38 -15.01 -10.80
CA VAL A 57 2.32 -14.17 -11.41
C VAL A 57 1.73 -13.22 -10.38
N ARG A 58 1.40 -13.70 -9.17
CA ARG A 58 0.90 -12.84 -8.09
C ARG A 58 1.88 -11.72 -7.77
N LYS A 59 3.17 -12.02 -7.65
CA LYS A 59 4.20 -11.03 -7.36
C LYS A 59 4.27 -9.96 -8.46
N TRP A 60 4.29 -10.38 -9.73
CA TRP A 60 4.37 -9.46 -10.86
C TRP A 60 3.13 -8.56 -10.99
N VAL A 61 1.93 -9.12 -10.75
CA VAL A 61 0.69 -8.34 -10.75
C VAL A 61 0.70 -7.32 -9.63
N ASN A 62 1.06 -7.72 -8.41
CA ASN A 62 1.13 -6.82 -7.27
C ASN A 62 2.11 -5.68 -7.53
N GLU A 63 3.32 -5.97 -8.01
CA GLU A 63 4.32 -4.95 -8.34
C GLU A 63 3.80 -3.94 -9.39
N LYS A 64 3.10 -4.41 -10.43
CA LYS A 64 2.50 -3.52 -11.42
C LYS A 64 1.37 -2.67 -10.87
N VAL A 65 0.50 -3.26 -10.05
CA VAL A 65 -0.62 -2.56 -9.39
C VAL A 65 -0.07 -1.48 -8.46
N ASP A 66 0.93 -1.81 -7.65
CA ASP A 66 1.57 -0.87 -6.72
C ASP A 66 2.25 0.28 -7.45
N GLN A 67 2.94 0.00 -8.57
CA GLN A 67 3.55 1.05 -9.39
C GLN A 67 2.50 2.00 -9.98
N GLU A 68 1.39 1.47 -10.50
CA GLU A 68 0.32 2.28 -11.09
C GLU A 68 -0.44 3.06 -10.02
N LEU A 69 -0.72 2.45 -8.86
CA LEU A 69 -1.31 3.11 -7.70
C LEU A 69 -0.42 4.25 -7.21
N ASN A 70 0.88 4.01 -7.05
CA ASN A 70 1.82 5.05 -6.65
C ASN A 70 1.89 6.18 -7.67
N LYS A 71 1.91 5.87 -8.97
CA LYS A 71 1.93 6.88 -10.02
C LYS A 71 0.65 7.73 -10.03
N ARG A 72 -0.52 7.09 -9.87
CA ARG A 72 -1.80 7.79 -9.75
C ARG A 72 -1.87 8.62 -8.48
N LEU A 73 -1.46 8.08 -7.35
CA LEU A 73 -1.43 8.79 -6.07
C LEU A 73 -0.50 10.00 -6.13
N ILE A 74 0.71 9.85 -6.69
CA ILE A 74 1.65 10.97 -6.90
C ILE A 74 1.04 12.03 -7.83
N ASN A 75 0.41 11.62 -8.93
CA ASN A 75 -0.26 12.56 -9.83
C ASN A 75 -1.44 13.28 -9.15
N LEU A 76 -2.22 12.58 -8.34
CA LEU A 76 -3.31 13.16 -7.56
C LEU A 76 -2.77 14.15 -6.52
N LEU A 77 -1.71 13.81 -5.79
CA LEU A 77 -1.07 14.71 -4.84
C LEU A 77 -0.43 15.93 -5.53
N LYS A 78 0.12 15.77 -6.73
CA LYS A 78 0.73 16.86 -7.50
C LYS A 78 -0.32 17.82 -8.05
N ASN A 79 -1.43 17.30 -8.56
CA ASN A 79 -2.48 18.10 -9.19
C ASN A 79 -3.49 18.64 -8.17
N ASN A 80 -3.68 17.93 -7.05
CA ASN A 80 -4.54 18.28 -5.93
C ASN A 80 -3.80 18.08 -4.60
N PRO A 81 -2.87 18.98 -4.26
CA PRO A 81 -2.18 18.88 -2.97
C PRO A 81 -3.20 18.88 -1.81
N PRO A 82 -3.01 18.05 -0.77
CA PRO A 82 -3.91 17.98 0.40
C PRO A 82 -3.81 19.20 1.30
N VAL A 83 -3.02 20.19 0.90
CA VAL A 83 -2.80 21.43 1.61
C VAL A 83 -3.15 22.60 0.71
N PHE A 84 -3.81 23.59 1.29
CA PHE A 84 -3.82 24.94 0.76
C PHE A 84 -2.67 25.72 1.40
N SER A 85 -2.21 26.73 0.68
CA SER A 85 -1.22 27.66 1.20
C SER A 85 -1.53 29.06 0.69
N ALA A 86 -1.34 30.03 1.57
CA ALA A 86 -1.46 31.44 1.23
C ALA A 86 -0.37 32.22 1.95
N SER A 87 0.08 33.29 1.32
CA SER A 87 1.03 34.23 1.90
C SER A 87 0.67 35.63 1.47
N GLY A 88 0.95 36.59 2.33
CA GLY A 88 0.70 37.98 2.04
C GLY A 88 1.46 38.86 3.00
N SER A 89 1.23 40.16 2.87
CA SER A 89 1.82 41.13 3.77
C SER A 89 0.83 42.25 3.99
N SER A 90 0.57 42.58 5.24
CA SER A 90 -0.52 43.48 5.62
C SER A 90 -0.20 44.13 6.96
N ASN A 91 -0.71 45.35 7.15
CA ASN A 91 -0.70 45.97 8.45
C ASN A 91 -1.90 45.44 9.25
N PRO A 92 -1.69 44.91 10.47
CA PRO A 92 -2.77 44.62 11.39
C PRO A 92 -3.61 45.87 11.67
N ASP A 93 -4.90 45.67 11.90
CA ASP A 93 -5.82 46.75 12.27
C ASP A 93 -5.57 47.25 13.71
N VAL A 94 -6.41 48.18 14.17
CA VAL A 94 -6.38 48.70 15.55
C VAL A 94 -6.57 47.62 16.63
N ASN A 95 -7.14 46.47 16.26
CA ASN A 95 -7.32 45.30 17.14
C ASN A 95 -6.18 44.29 16.98
N LYS A 96 -5.12 44.64 16.25
CA LYS A 96 -3.96 43.78 15.96
C LYS A 96 -4.32 42.53 15.14
N LYS A 97 -5.30 42.66 14.25
CA LYS A 97 -5.80 41.57 13.41
C LYS A 97 -5.53 41.83 11.93
N ILE A 98 -5.22 40.77 11.20
CA ILE A 98 -5.14 40.75 9.74
C ILE A 98 -6.31 39.93 9.22
N TYR A 99 -7.19 40.54 8.45
CA TYR A 99 -8.34 39.87 7.85
C TYR A 99 -7.93 39.22 6.53
N LEU A 100 -8.17 37.92 6.41
CA LEU A 100 -7.86 37.17 5.20
C LEU A 100 -9.03 37.25 4.21
N SER A 101 -8.72 37.57 2.97
CA SER A 101 -9.73 37.73 1.91
C SER A 101 -10.32 36.38 1.47
N GLU A 102 -11.61 36.39 1.12
CA GLU A 102 -12.30 35.29 0.44
C GLU A 102 -11.68 34.93 -0.93
N ALA A 103 -10.89 35.82 -1.51
CA ALA A 103 -10.15 35.54 -2.75
C ALA A 103 -9.07 34.45 -2.58
N ILE A 104 -8.67 34.14 -1.34
CA ILE A 104 -7.74 33.06 -1.05
C ILE A 104 -8.43 31.72 -1.28
N GLN A 105 -7.91 30.94 -2.21
CA GLN A 105 -8.49 29.63 -2.54
C GLN A 105 -8.53 28.71 -1.31
N GLY A 106 -9.71 28.18 -1.00
CA GLY A 106 -9.91 27.21 0.08
C GLY A 106 -9.90 27.81 1.49
N ILE A 107 -9.96 29.14 1.62
CA ILE A 107 -10.00 29.83 2.92
C ILE A 107 -11.28 29.49 3.69
N ASP A 108 -12.37 29.20 2.97
CA ASP A 108 -13.63 28.69 3.50
C ASP A 108 -13.46 27.37 4.25
N GLN A 109 -12.49 26.54 3.83
CA GLN A 109 -12.15 25.26 4.46
C GLN A 109 -11.13 25.37 5.59
N LEU A 110 -10.57 26.57 5.84
CA LEU A 110 -9.58 26.77 6.88
C LEU A 110 -10.22 26.66 8.26
N GLU A 111 -9.77 25.67 9.03
CA GLU A 111 -10.03 25.53 10.46
C GLU A 111 -8.73 25.74 11.24
N SER A 112 -8.81 26.42 12.38
CA SER A 112 -7.65 26.72 13.22
C SER A 112 -6.89 25.45 13.67
N GLU A 113 -7.62 24.37 13.92
CA GLU A 113 -7.06 23.05 14.29
C GLU A 113 -6.29 22.35 13.15
N ASN A 114 -6.54 22.73 11.90
CA ASN A 114 -5.97 22.10 10.71
C ASN A 114 -4.82 22.92 10.10
N VAL A 115 -4.37 23.96 10.81
CA VAL A 115 -3.22 24.77 10.39
C VAL A 115 -1.93 24.03 10.75
N ILE A 116 -1.17 23.69 9.72
CA ILE A 116 0.12 23.00 9.84
C ILE A 116 1.24 24.00 10.12
N MET A 117 1.18 25.16 9.47
CA MET A 117 2.20 26.19 9.60
C MET A 117 1.56 27.56 9.57
N LEU A 118 1.84 28.36 10.61
CA LEU A 118 1.55 29.78 10.69
C LEU A 118 2.87 30.47 10.98
N ASN A 119 3.40 31.18 9.97
CA ASN A 119 4.60 31.98 10.12
C ASN A 119 4.22 33.45 9.93
N VAL A 120 4.51 34.26 10.94
CA VAL A 120 4.14 35.67 10.99
C VAL A 120 5.34 36.44 11.52
N ASN A 121 5.93 37.27 10.66
CA ASN A 121 7.11 38.07 11.01
C ASN A 121 6.88 39.54 10.67
N PRO A 122 7.28 40.45 11.55
CA PRO A 122 7.27 41.87 11.24
C PRO A 122 8.42 42.27 10.32
N GLU A 123 8.24 43.35 9.58
CA GLU A 123 9.26 44.02 8.77
C GLU A 123 10.37 44.59 9.66
N HIS A 124 10.01 45.08 10.84
CA HIS A 124 10.94 45.59 11.83
C HIS A 124 10.77 44.87 13.17
N LEU A 125 11.85 44.24 13.64
CA LEU A 125 11.94 43.60 14.94
C LEU A 125 12.60 44.57 15.93
N THR A 126 11.92 44.89 17.02
CA THR A 126 12.55 45.58 18.15
C THR A 126 13.13 44.57 19.14
N TRP A 127 14.10 44.99 19.96
CA TRP A 127 14.67 44.13 21.01
C TRP A 127 13.60 43.56 21.97
N ASN A 128 12.58 44.37 22.28
CA ASN A 128 11.46 43.94 23.12
C ASN A 128 10.60 42.84 22.46
N ASP A 129 10.53 42.80 21.13
CA ASP A 129 9.73 41.83 20.38
C ASP A 129 10.40 40.45 20.33
N ILE A 130 11.73 40.43 20.32
CA ILE A 130 12.53 39.21 20.39
C ILE A 130 12.30 38.50 21.74
N GLU A 131 12.20 39.26 22.82
CA GLU A 131 11.92 38.71 24.16
C GLU A 131 10.47 38.23 24.31
N ARG A 132 9.50 38.89 23.65
CA ARG A 132 8.07 38.61 23.81
C ARG A 132 7.57 37.41 23.00
N LYS A 133 8.33 36.94 22.01
CA LYS A 133 7.98 35.82 21.11
C LYS A 133 6.59 35.98 20.48
N PHE A 134 6.54 36.53 19.27
CA PHE A 134 5.33 36.63 18.45
C PHE A 134 4.52 35.32 18.50
N SER A 135 3.28 35.41 19.00
CA SER A 135 2.42 34.25 19.22
C SER A 135 1.11 34.42 18.45
N PRO A 136 1.18 34.43 17.10
CA PRO A 136 0.02 34.68 16.26
C PRO A 136 -1.01 33.57 16.42
N LYS A 137 -2.29 33.94 16.37
CA LYS A 137 -3.42 33.02 16.43
C LYS A 137 -4.29 33.20 15.20
N ILE A 138 -4.82 32.09 14.69
CA ILE A 138 -5.79 32.14 13.61
C ILE A 138 -7.18 31.85 14.17
N LEU A 139 -8.11 32.75 13.90
CA LEU A 139 -9.48 32.70 14.39
C LEU A 139 -10.43 32.86 13.21
N ARG A 140 -11.68 32.44 13.42
CA ARG A 140 -12.79 32.76 12.52
C ARG A 140 -13.78 33.61 13.30
N ASN A 141 -14.10 34.78 12.79
CA ASN A 141 -15.04 35.68 13.44
C ASN A 141 -16.50 35.20 13.25
N ARG A 142 -17.46 35.91 13.84
CA ARG A 142 -18.89 35.56 13.76
C ARG A 142 -19.46 35.63 12.34
N ASP A 143 -18.84 36.43 11.48
CA ASP A 143 -19.23 36.61 10.09
C ASP A 143 -18.56 35.55 9.18
N GLY A 144 -17.80 34.62 9.75
CA GLY A 144 -17.12 33.55 9.01
C GLY A 144 -15.78 33.95 8.38
N VAL A 145 -15.33 35.18 8.60
CA VAL A 145 -14.04 35.69 8.07
C VAL A 145 -12.89 35.15 8.91
N VAL A 146 -11.85 34.66 8.23
CA VAL A 146 -10.63 34.18 8.87
C VAL A 146 -9.72 35.37 9.18
N GLU A 147 -9.23 35.43 10.41
CA GLU A 147 -8.37 36.51 10.90
C GLU A 147 -7.12 35.94 11.57
N ILE A 148 -5.97 36.60 11.35
CA ILE A 148 -4.73 36.35 12.08
C ILE A 148 -4.62 37.42 13.16
N GLU A 149 -4.79 37.05 14.42
CA GLU A 149 -4.58 37.90 15.58
C GLU A 149 -3.11 37.86 16.00
N ILE A 150 -2.51 39.03 16.22
CA ILE A 150 -1.11 39.18 16.61
C ILE A 150 -1.05 40.06 17.86
N PRO A 151 -1.26 39.50 19.06
CA PRO A 151 -1.39 40.28 20.29
C PRO A 151 -0.18 41.17 20.59
N GLU A 152 1.01 40.75 20.15
CA GLU A 152 2.27 41.44 20.37
C GLU A 152 2.54 42.58 19.35
N TYR A 153 1.68 42.77 18.34
CA TYR A 153 1.89 43.80 17.32
C TYR A 153 1.92 45.22 17.89
N HIS A 154 2.84 46.02 17.35
CA HIS A 154 2.97 47.46 17.52
C HIS A 154 3.19 48.15 16.17
N GLU A 155 2.75 49.40 16.01
CA GLU A 155 2.88 50.15 14.74
C GLU A 155 4.34 50.27 14.26
N ASN A 156 5.29 50.32 15.20
CA ASN A 156 6.73 50.35 14.90
C ASN A 156 7.25 49.06 14.25
N ASN A 157 6.48 47.97 14.30
CA ASN A 157 6.84 46.72 13.63
C ASN A 157 6.71 46.80 12.10
N GLY A 158 6.04 47.84 11.60
CA GLY A 158 5.79 48.02 10.17
C GLY A 158 4.85 46.94 9.62
N LEU A 159 5.12 46.53 8.39
CA LEU A 159 4.34 45.51 7.69
C LEU A 159 4.52 44.13 8.32
N ILE A 160 3.44 43.36 8.43
CA ILE A 160 3.54 41.96 8.84
C ILE A 160 3.51 41.05 7.62
N HIS A 161 4.56 40.27 7.43
CA HIS A 161 4.62 39.19 6.47
C HIS A 161 4.05 37.91 7.09
N TRP A 162 3.09 37.28 6.42
CA TRP A 162 2.46 36.07 6.90
C TRP A 162 2.45 34.97 5.84
N LYS A 163 2.54 33.73 6.31
CA LYS A 163 2.37 32.52 5.51
C LYS A 163 1.59 31.51 6.33
N ILE A 164 0.50 31.02 5.74
CA ILE A 164 -0.35 30.00 6.32
C ILE A 164 -0.43 28.78 5.41
N VAL A 165 -0.41 27.60 6.02
CA VAL A 165 -0.60 26.31 5.35
C VAL A 165 -1.59 25.50 6.17
N TRP A 166 -2.65 24.99 5.52
CA TRP A 166 -3.71 24.24 6.18
C TRP A 166 -4.18 23.06 5.32
N LEU A 167 -4.75 22.04 5.99
CA LEU A 167 -5.29 20.86 5.32
C LEU A 167 -6.61 21.17 4.61
N ARG A 168 -6.82 20.56 3.43
CA ARG A 168 -8.12 20.56 2.75
C ARG A 168 -9.11 19.67 3.51
N LYS A 169 -10.33 20.17 3.74
CA LYS A 169 -11.40 19.37 4.35
C LYS A 169 -12.03 18.39 3.36
N HIS A 170 -12.14 18.77 2.10
CA HIS A 170 -12.76 17.96 1.07
C HIS A 170 -11.74 17.60 0.00
N TYR A 171 -11.51 16.30 -0.14
CA TYR A 171 -10.60 15.74 -1.11
C TYR A 171 -11.44 15.15 -2.26
N ASP A 172 -11.70 15.97 -3.27
CA ASP A 172 -12.45 15.54 -4.44
C ASP A 172 -11.48 14.81 -5.38
N PHE A 173 -11.50 13.48 -5.34
CA PHE A 173 -10.84 12.63 -6.33
C PHE A 173 -11.68 12.68 -7.63
N LYS A 174 -11.57 13.78 -8.39
CA LYS A 174 -12.04 13.78 -9.78
C LYS A 174 -11.04 13.10 -10.70
#